data_AF-A0A422MVQ5-F1
#
_entry.id   AF-A0A422MVQ5-F1
#
_cell.length_a   1.000
_cell.length_b   1.000
_cell.length_c   1.000
_cell.angle_alpha   90.00
_cell.angle_beta   90.00
_cell.angle_gamma   90.00
#
_symmetry.space_group_name_H-M   'P 1'
#
loop_
_entity.id
_entity.type
_entity.pdbx_description
1 polymer ?
#
loop_
_entity_poly.entity_id
_entity_poly.type
_entity_poly.pdbx_seq_one_letter_code
_entity_poly.pdbx_strand_id
1 'polypeptide(L)'
;MLVIQVAADIFNTKVNFELTFPHRPTLPEVLRATEAAFSNEIALRRPEHVPPHNFNVAKVKMYDEERNKWVDLVSEGQLTDYCQLYAFQPENQWHKESQKEIPAAVQPPTSAQRPLVNTSTSALGRGNSNGGSASSGVLAPYAGGRTPINQRSDPQQFRRSSLHTSTTGTLVPKIHAEASQEEKVRVLFAELDSKGHRLLEPGDFKQGFQTFNLDLSAETVEDLFEKADTNRDGTVSFSEFERFCRLYPIMTDCLFFRSKAFWDEEQLKREIQVERQAVRQAEQAVEQVRKSMEDAEQEVVTAMDAVTAAETELKDRTDRLRDLTKDMDNAKKEKERVIREKKEREKELASTRDHEKEVRRESQDIAREAERSDRRAIALSGEAATADDKVRQLEKALEEARRAAERAHVSAEQAARDTEVMKQRARDASKDVEEMVREIARAEEALRGAERNVAVADNNARDLEGLGRELSREAEEASQRRDQYERAVEDAKNSVRAREQQLDGAKRQVDERESMARQKESELEEQRKQRELVSQHELALIEQELRLREQRDSLEERETKLMSEASSFLGNLRSQLQGGRP
;
A
#
# COMPACT_ATOMS: atom_id res chain seq x y z
N MET A 1 37.56 9.37 -10.81
CA MET A 1 36.76 8.16 -10.63
C MET A 1 35.32 8.60 -10.47
N LEU A 2 34.44 8.16 -11.35
CA LEU A 2 33.00 8.46 -11.32
C LEU A 2 32.28 7.14 -11.07
N VAL A 3 31.36 7.14 -10.11
CA VAL A 3 30.53 5.99 -9.77
C VAL A 3 29.11 6.24 -10.26
N ILE A 4 28.48 5.25 -10.89
CA ILE A 4 27.11 5.33 -11.38
C ILE A 4 26.35 4.09 -10.92
N GLN A 5 25.13 4.28 -10.44
CA GLN A 5 24.24 3.17 -10.06
C GLN A 5 23.30 2.86 -11.22
N VAL A 6 23.18 1.59 -11.62
CA VAL A 6 22.31 1.19 -12.73
C VAL A 6 21.43 0.03 -12.31
N ALA A 7 20.12 0.21 -12.42
CA ALA A 7 19.12 -0.80 -12.09
C ALA A 7 18.42 -1.38 -13.34
N ALA A 8 18.00 -2.64 -13.26
CA ALA A 8 17.18 -3.32 -14.27
C ALA A 8 16.37 -4.47 -13.64
N ASP A 9 15.34 -4.96 -14.34
CA ASP A 9 14.60 -6.17 -13.95
C ASP A 9 15.16 -7.42 -14.66
N ILE A 10 15.68 -8.36 -13.87
CA ILE A 10 16.23 -9.64 -14.34
C ILE A 10 15.42 -10.79 -13.73
N PHE A 11 14.73 -11.59 -14.55
CA PHE A 11 13.85 -12.70 -14.09
C PHE A 11 12.90 -12.30 -12.95
N ASN A 12 12.11 -11.24 -13.14
CA ASN A 12 11.18 -10.66 -12.15
C ASN A 12 11.82 -10.16 -10.84
N THR A 13 13.15 -10.01 -10.82
CA THR A 13 13.91 -9.48 -9.69
C THR A 13 14.60 -8.19 -10.10
N LYS A 14 14.36 -7.13 -9.33
CA LYS A 14 15.05 -5.87 -9.53
C LYS A 14 16.47 -5.97 -8.98
N VAL A 15 17.45 -5.63 -9.81
CA VAL A 15 18.87 -5.62 -9.49
C VAL A 15 19.43 -4.22 -9.70
N ASN A 16 20.40 -3.82 -8.87
CA ASN A 16 21.04 -2.51 -8.95
C ASN A 16 22.55 -2.68 -8.80
N PHE A 17 23.32 -2.18 -9.76
CA PHE A 17 24.78 -2.33 -9.79
C PHE A 17 25.50 -1.00 -9.72
N GLU A 18 26.62 -1.00 -9.00
CA GLU A 18 27.56 0.11 -8.94
C GLU A 18 28.64 -0.05 -10.01
N LEU A 19 28.62 0.81 -11.04
CA LEU A 19 29.58 0.83 -12.13
C LEU A 19 30.60 1.95 -11.89
N THR A 20 31.88 1.57 -11.83
CA THR A 20 32.96 2.53 -11.58
C THR A 20 33.79 2.82 -12.82
N PHE A 21 33.97 4.10 -13.12
CA PHE A 21 34.72 4.57 -14.28
C PHE A 21 35.90 5.46 -13.84
N PRO A 22 37.08 5.34 -14.47
CA PRO A 22 38.25 6.14 -14.08
C PRO A 22 38.06 7.64 -14.37
N HIS A 23 37.35 7.97 -15.45
CA HIS A 23 37.02 9.32 -15.92
C HIS A 23 35.51 9.38 -16.19
N ARG A 24 34.97 10.56 -16.53
CA ARG A 24 33.57 10.70 -16.95
C ARG A 24 33.34 9.82 -18.19
N PRO A 25 32.46 8.81 -18.12
CA PRO A 25 32.26 7.88 -19.22
C PRO A 25 31.40 8.51 -20.31
N THR A 26 31.62 8.07 -21.54
CA THR A 26 30.74 8.37 -22.68
C THR A 26 29.46 7.54 -22.60
N LEU A 27 28.37 7.99 -23.24
CA LEU A 27 27.12 7.20 -23.25
C LEU A 27 27.34 5.76 -23.78
N PRO A 28 28.09 5.52 -24.86
CA PRO A 28 28.39 4.16 -25.32
C PRO A 28 29.18 3.33 -24.30
N GLU A 29 30.03 3.95 -23.48
CA GLU A 29 30.75 3.23 -22.41
C GLU A 29 29.82 2.80 -21.29
N VAL A 30 28.90 3.68 -20.87
CA VAL A 30 27.87 3.35 -19.87
C VAL A 30 26.98 2.22 -20.38
N LEU A 31 26.52 2.30 -21.64
CA LEU A 31 25.69 1.26 -22.25
C LEU A 31 26.42 -0.09 -22.32
N ARG A 32 27.67 -0.12 -22.81
CA ARG A 32 28.46 -1.36 -22.86
C ARG A 32 28.71 -1.97 -21.47
N ALA A 33 29.03 -1.13 -20.48
CA ALA A 33 29.25 -1.59 -19.11
C ALA A 33 27.96 -2.15 -18.48
N THR A 34 26.83 -1.49 -18.74
CA THR A 34 25.50 -1.91 -18.30
C THR A 34 25.11 -3.25 -18.93
N GLU A 35 25.22 -3.39 -20.25
CA GLU A 35 24.94 -4.63 -20.97
C GLU A 35 25.83 -5.78 -20.49
N ALA A 36 27.12 -5.53 -20.27
CA ALA A 36 28.04 -6.54 -19.77
C ALA A 36 27.67 -7.01 -18.35
N ALA A 37 27.40 -6.08 -17.44
CA ALA A 37 27.04 -6.38 -16.05
C ALA A 37 25.75 -7.21 -15.97
N PHE A 38 24.70 -6.78 -16.68
CA PHE A 38 23.42 -7.51 -16.65
C PHE A 38 23.45 -8.80 -17.48
N SER A 39 24.26 -8.91 -18.54
CA SER A 39 24.45 -10.18 -19.24
C SER A 39 25.13 -11.22 -18.35
N ASN A 40 26.09 -10.81 -17.53
CA ASN A 40 26.68 -11.68 -16.51
C ASN A 40 25.65 -12.12 -15.46
N GLU A 41 24.79 -11.20 -15.00
CA GLU A 41 23.72 -11.52 -14.05
C GLU A 41 22.67 -12.48 -14.65
N ILE A 42 22.30 -12.29 -15.91
CA ILE A 42 21.44 -13.23 -16.65
C ILE A 42 22.13 -14.59 -16.68
N ALA A 43 23.40 -14.68 -17.07
CA ALA A 43 24.12 -15.95 -17.14
C ALA A 43 24.17 -16.69 -15.79
N LEU A 44 24.22 -15.94 -14.66
CA LEU A 44 24.23 -16.49 -13.30
C LEU A 44 22.84 -16.94 -12.83
N ARG A 45 21.79 -16.16 -13.08
CA ARG A 45 20.43 -16.43 -12.60
C ARG A 45 19.56 -17.23 -13.57
N ARG A 46 20.04 -17.48 -14.79
CA ARG A 46 19.28 -18.15 -15.85
C ARG A 46 18.75 -19.52 -15.40
N PRO A 47 17.41 -19.71 -15.39
CA PRO A 47 16.82 -21.03 -15.19
C PRO A 47 17.17 -22.00 -16.33
N GLU A 48 17.21 -23.30 -16.05
CA GLU A 48 17.59 -24.32 -17.06
C GLU A 48 16.69 -24.34 -18.30
N HIS A 49 15.42 -23.94 -18.15
CA HIS A 49 14.43 -23.89 -19.24
C HIS A 49 14.52 -22.63 -20.12
N VAL A 50 15.41 -21.69 -19.81
CA VAL A 50 15.57 -20.43 -20.57
C VAL A 50 16.83 -20.50 -21.43
N PRO A 51 16.75 -20.24 -22.76
CA PRO A 51 17.92 -20.19 -23.63
C PRO A 51 18.92 -19.11 -23.18
N PRO A 52 20.24 -19.33 -23.38
CA PRO A 52 21.24 -18.31 -23.10
C PRO A 52 21.00 -17.09 -24.00
N HIS A 53 20.95 -15.91 -23.39
CA HIS A 53 20.81 -14.63 -24.06
C HIS A 53 21.47 -13.53 -23.25
N ASN A 54 21.66 -12.37 -23.86
CA ASN A 54 22.32 -11.22 -23.26
C ASN A 54 21.30 -10.12 -22.94
N PHE A 55 21.72 -9.19 -22.09
CA PHE A 55 20.98 -7.97 -21.83
C PHE A 55 21.27 -6.97 -22.94
N ASN A 56 20.22 -6.39 -23.51
CA ASN A 56 20.32 -5.37 -24.57
C ASN A 56 19.58 -4.12 -24.13
N VAL A 57 20.26 -2.98 -24.08
CA VAL A 57 19.63 -1.75 -23.62
C VAL A 57 18.79 -1.13 -24.75
N ALA A 58 17.47 -1.00 -24.53
CA ALA A 58 16.57 -0.25 -25.40
C ALA A 58 16.53 1.24 -25.03
N LYS A 59 16.49 1.53 -23.73
CA LYS A 59 16.34 2.88 -23.19
C LYS A 59 17.00 2.99 -21.83
N VAL A 60 17.59 4.14 -21.51
CA VAL A 60 18.08 4.44 -20.16
C VAL A 60 17.42 5.70 -19.65
N LYS A 61 16.92 5.65 -18.42
CA LYS A 61 16.46 6.83 -17.70
C LYS A 61 17.38 7.10 -16.52
N MET A 62 17.55 8.37 -16.19
CA MET A 62 18.25 8.84 -15.01
C MET A 62 17.25 9.44 -14.04
N TYR A 63 17.44 9.20 -12.75
CA TYR A 63 16.69 9.90 -11.72
C TYR A 63 17.30 11.28 -11.50
N ASP A 64 16.52 12.32 -11.78
CA ASP A 64 16.89 13.71 -11.55
C ASP A 64 16.42 14.09 -10.13
N GLU A 65 17.36 14.15 -9.18
CA GLU A 65 17.07 14.47 -7.78
C GLU A 65 16.56 15.90 -7.59
N GLU A 66 17.03 16.86 -8.39
CA GLU A 66 16.58 18.25 -8.31
C GLU A 66 15.12 18.39 -8.75
N ARG A 67 14.71 17.59 -9.74
CA ARG A 67 13.35 17.61 -10.29
C ARG A 67 12.44 16.51 -9.74
N ASN A 68 12.97 15.68 -8.85
CA ASN A 68 12.31 14.53 -8.24
C ASN A 68 11.57 13.64 -9.28
N LYS A 69 12.20 13.38 -10.44
CA LYS A 69 11.57 12.65 -11.56
C LYS A 69 12.56 11.89 -12.42
N TRP A 70 12.09 10.84 -13.08
CA TRP A 70 12.86 10.11 -14.10
C TRP A 70 12.89 10.87 -15.42
N VAL A 71 14.08 11.12 -15.94
CA VAL A 71 14.33 11.78 -17.24
C VAL A 71 15.09 10.85 -18.17
N ASP A 72 14.96 11.05 -19.48
CA ASP A 72 15.71 10.27 -20.47
C ASP A 72 17.19 10.69 -20.45
N LEU A 73 18.08 9.70 -20.51
CA LEU A 73 19.52 9.94 -20.62
C LEU A 73 19.89 10.21 -22.08
N VAL A 74 20.12 11.48 -22.42
CA VAL A 74 20.35 11.98 -23.79
C VAL A 74 21.75 12.56 -24.00
N SER A 75 22.48 12.91 -22.93
CA SER A 75 23.80 13.55 -23.01
C SER A 75 24.72 13.12 -21.87
N GLU A 76 26.01 13.05 -22.17
CA GLU A 76 27.09 12.79 -21.20
C GLU A 76 27.16 13.84 -20.08
N GLY A 77 26.66 15.05 -20.36
CA GLY A 77 26.59 16.13 -19.37
C GLY A 77 25.60 15.88 -18.23
N GLN A 78 24.67 14.94 -18.40
CA GLN A 78 23.71 14.57 -17.35
C GLN A 78 24.33 13.66 -16.28
N LEU A 79 25.45 12.99 -16.58
CA LEU A 79 26.06 12.03 -15.67
C LEU A 79 26.80 12.75 -14.53
N THR A 80 26.25 12.60 -13.33
CA THR A 80 26.82 13.02 -12.05
C THR A 80 27.30 11.82 -11.24
N ASP A 81 28.17 12.08 -10.25
CA ASP A 81 28.66 11.03 -9.37
C ASP A 81 27.52 10.48 -8.51
N TYR A 82 27.46 9.16 -8.38
CA TYR A 82 26.38 8.41 -7.71
C TYR A 82 24.97 8.62 -8.28
N CYS A 83 24.82 9.09 -9.52
CA CYS A 83 23.50 9.16 -10.14
C CYS A 83 22.86 7.77 -10.30
N GLN A 84 21.54 7.70 -10.11
CA GLN A 84 20.77 6.48 -10.29
C GLN A 84 20.19 6.40 -11.71
N LEU A 85 20.54 5.34 -12.43
CA LEU A 85 20.03 5.00 -13.75
C LEU A 85 19.10 3.79 -13.68
N TYR A 86 18.20 3.72 -14.67
CA TYR A 86 17.35 2.56 -14.95
C TYR A 86 17.48 2.16 -16.42
N ALA A 87 17.91 0.93 -16.66
CA ALA A 87 18.09 0.38 -17.99
C ALA A 87 16.89 -0.50 -18.37
N PHE A 88 16.24 -0.16 -19.47
CA PHE A 88 15.15 -0.90 -20.08
C PHE A 88 15.69 -1.79 -21.19
N GLN A 89 15.13 -2.98 -21.34
CA GLN A 89 15.42 -3.92 -22.42
C GLN A 89 14.20 -4.00 -23.37
N PRO A 90 14.35 -4.38 -24.66
CA PRO A 90 13.20 -4.69 -25.49
C PRO A 90 12.31 -5.75 -24.83
N GLU A 91 10.99 -5.60 -24.97
CA GLU A 91 10.02 -6.50 -24.37
C GLU A 91 10.32 -7.95 -24.77
N ASN A 92 10.48 -8.81 -23.77
CA ASN A 92 10.77 -10.22 -23.98
C ASN A 92 10.02 -11.08 -22.96
N GLN A 93 10.01 -12.40 -23.19
CA GLN A 93 9.21 -13.33 -22.39
C GLN A 93 9.76 -13.58 -20.98
N TRP A 94 10.99 -13.12 -20.67
CA TRP A 94 11.73 -13.48 -19.45
C TRP A 94 11.97 -12.29 -18.49
N HIS A 95 12.00 -11.07 -19.04
CA HIS A 95 12.29 -9.84 -18.32
C HIS A 95 11.11 -8.89 -18.52
N LYS A 96 10.33 -8.70 -17.46
CA LYS A 96 9.22 -7.75 -17.41
C LYS A 96 9.50 -6.70 -16.36
N GLU A 97 9.19 -5.45 -16.66
CA GLU A 97 9.37 -4.35 -15.73
C GLU A 97 8.49 -4.54 -14.48
N SER A 98 9.06 -4.29 -13.32
CA SER A 98 8.33 -4.31 -12.05
C SER A 98 8.36 -2.94 -11.36
N GLN A 99 7.27 -2.57 -10.68
CA GLN A 99 7.21 -1.35 -9.86
C GLN A 99 7.81 -1.55 -8.45
N LYS A 100 8.61 -2.61 -8.25
CA LYS A 100 9.32 -2.84 -6.98
C LYS A 100 10.35 -1.74 -6.73
N GLU A 101 10.63 -1.47 -5.45
CA GLU A 101 11.69 -0.54 -5.04
C GLU A 101 13.07 -1.00 -5.55
N ILE A 102 13.92 -0.04 -5.92
CA ILE A 102 15.30 -0.31 -6.35
C ILE A 102 16.11 -0.66 -5.10
N PRO A 103 16.73 -1.86 -5.02
CA PRO A 103 17.56 -2.22 -3.87
C PRO A 103 18.88 -1.42 -3.86
N ALA A 104 19.57 -1.43 -2.71
CA ALA A 104 20.90 -0.83 -2.60
C ALA A 104 21.86 -1.38 -3.67
N ALA A 105 22.65 -0.49 -4.29
CA ALA A 105 23.57 -0.88 -5.36
C ALA A 105 24.66 -1.82 -4.83
N VAL A 106 24.95 -2.88 -5.58
CA VAL A 106 26.02 -3.84 -5.28
C VAL A 106 27.03 -3.89 -6.42
N GLN A 107 28.23 -4.42 -6.18
CA GLN A 107 29.21 -4.59 -7.25
C GLN A 107 28.72 -5.61 -8.29
N PRO A 108 28.89 -5.33 -9.60
CA PRO A 108 28.43 -6.23 -10.64
C PRO A 108 29.20 -7.56 -10.61
N PRO A 109 28.57 -8.67 -11.02
CA PRO A 109 29.24 -9.96 -11.10
C PRO A 109 30.40 -9.91 -12.09
N THR A 110 31.62 -10.17 -11.60
CA THR A 110 32.80 -10.40 -12.42
C THR A 110 32.71 -11.78 -13.06
N SER A 111 32.97 -11.87 -14.36
CA SER A 111 32.93 -13.12 -15.12
C SER A 111 34.04 -14.09 -14.66
N ALA A 112 33.80 -14.86 -13.58
CA ALA A 112 34.33 -16.21 -13.33
C ALA A 112 33.91 -16.70 -11.93
N GLN A 113 33.49 -17.97 -11.88
CA GLN A 113 33.20 -18.80 -10.69
C GLN A 113 31.78 -18.73 -10.13
N ARG A 114 31.01 -19.82 -10.37
CA ARG A 114 29.90 -20.25 -9.50
C ARG A 114 30.44 -20.40 -8.07
N PRO A 115 29.93 -19.67 -7.07
CA PRO A 115 30.07 -20.07 -5.68
C PRO A 115 28.94 -21.06 -5.37
N LEU A 116 29.33 -22.24 -4.89
CA LEU A 116 28.46 -23.16 -4.20
C LEU A 116 27.80 -22.45 -3.00
N VAL A 117 26.53 -22.79 -2.80
CA VAL A 117 25.67 -22.45 -1.66
C VAL A 117 26.43 -22.53 -0.33
N ASN A 118 26.36 -21.47 0.47
CA ASN A 118 26.67 -21.55 1.90
C ASN A 118 25.64 -20.75 2.70
N THR A 119 24.56 -21.44 3.04
CA THR A 119 23.67 -21.13 4.16
C THR A 119 24.48 -21.12 5.45
N SER A 120 24.43 -20.02 6.19
CA SER A 120 24.99 -19.92 7.54
C SER A 120 23.92 -19.41 8.50
N THR A 121 23.17 -20.32 9.11
CA THR A 121 22.56 -20.12 10.43
C THR A 121 22.56 -21.41 11.23
N SER A 122 23.14 -21.30 12.43
CA SER A 122 22.91 -22.09 13.66
C SER A 122 23.13 -23.61 13.66
N ALA A 123 24.32 -23.97 14.17
CA ALA A 123 24.54 -24.62 15.47
C ALA A 123 23.85 -25.96 15.82
N LEU A 124 24.73 -26.89 16.26
CA LEU A 124 24.54 -28.04 17.14
C LEU A 124 24.12 -29.37 16.50
N GLY A 125 25.07 -30.32 16.49
CA GLY A 125 24.78 -31.74 16.31
C GLY A 125 26.01 -32.58 15.94
N ARG A 126 26.62 -33.22 16.93
CA ARG A 126 27.72 -34.20 16.81
C ARG A 126 27.37 -35.37 15.87
N GLY A 127 28.39 -35.94 15.20
CA GLY A 127 28.47 -37.39 14.98
C GLY A 127 28.87 -37.89 13.59
N ASN A 128 30.13 -38.28 13.45
CA ASN A 128 30.71 -39.40 12.70
C ASN A 128 30.17 -39.88 11.32
N SER A 129 31.14 -39.95 10.39
CA SER A 129 31.61 -41.13 9.62
C SER A 129 31.26 -41.29 8.11
N ASN A 130 32.37 -41.43 7.35
CA ASN A 130 32.65 -42.31 6.20
C ASN A 130 31.91 -42.18 4.85
N GLY A 131 32.69 -41.81 3.82
CA GLY A 131 33.17 -42.81 2.84
C GLY A 131 32.67 -42.75 1.39
N GLY A 132 33.63 -42.65 0.44
CA GLY A 132 33.58 -43.19 -0.94
C GLY A 132 33.14 -42.21 -2.04
N SER A 133 34.03 -41.71 -2.92
CA SER A 133 34.56 -42.34 -4.18
C SER A 133 33.47 -42.80 -5.14
N ALA A 134 33.50 -42.66 -6.47
CA ALA A 134 34.34 -42.06 -7.52
C ALA A 134 33.39 -41.99 -8.77
N SER A 135 33.62 -41.37 -9.92
CA SER A 135 34.71 -41.52 -10.90
C SER A 135 34.25 -40.84 -12.22
N SER A 136 35.24 -40.37 -13.00
CA SER A 136 35.37 -40.34 -14.47
C SER A 136 34.12 -40.15 -15.35
N GLY A 137 34.05 -39.22 -16.31
CA GLY A 137 35.06 -38.61 -17.17
C GLY A 137 34.68 -38.82 -18.65
N VAL A 138 35.26 -38.00 -19.54
CA VAL A 138 35.58 -38.29 -20.96
C VAL A 138 34.66 -37.71 -22.07
N LEU A 139 35.25 -36.69 -22.75
CA LEU A 139 35.35 -36.39 -24.21
C LEU A 139 34.17 -35.85 -25.06
N ALA A 140 34.45 -34.70 -25.68
CA ALA A 140 33.95 -34.22 -26.99
C ALA A 140 34.70 -34.93 -28.15
N PRO A 141 34.34 -34.83 -29.46
CA PRO A 141 34.68 -33.61 -30.29
C PRO A 141 34.00 -33.40 -31.69
N TYR A 142 34.33 -32.25 -32.36
CA TYR A 142 34.33 -31.92 -33.83
C TYR A 142 33.00 -31.81 -34.63
N ALA A 143 32.81 -31.07 -35.75
CA ALA A 143 33.50 -30.03 -36.55
C ALA A 143 32.59 -29.55 -37.73
N GLY A 144 32.86 -28.34 -38.29
CA GLY A 144 32.59 -27.89 -39.69
C GLY A 144 31.16 -27.42 -40.04
N GLY A 145 30.87 -26.38 -40.82
CA GLY A 145 31.62 -25.51 -41.73
C GLY A 145 30.78 -25.26 -43.00
N ARG A 146 30.61 -24.01 -43.47
CA ARG A 146 30.48 -23.57 -44.90
C ARG A 146 29.95 -22.13 -45.06
N THR A 147 30.65 -21.36 -45.89
CA THR A 147 30.20 -20.17 -46.64
C THR A 147 30.42 -20.42 -48.14
N PRO A 148 29.70 -19.70 -49.02
CA PRO A 148 30.32 -18.80 -50.02
C PRO A 148 29.48 -17.50 -50.23
N ILE A 149 29.76 -16.46 -51.03
CA ILE A 149 30.91 -15.71 -51.61
C ILE A 149 30.32 -14.67 -52.61
N ASN A 150 30.82 -13.41 -52.65
CA ASN A 150 30.80 -12.38 -53.74
C ASN A 150 29.48 -11.92 -54.43
N GLN A 151 29.24 -10.67 -54.90
CA GLN A 151 30.06 -9.47 -55.17
C GLN A 151 29.11 -8.26 -55.45
N ARG A 152 29.52 -7.02 -55.09
CA ARG A 152 29.28 -5.67 -55.68
C ARG A 152 27.89 -5.33 -56.28
N SER A 153 27.21 -4.22 -55.98
CA SER A 153 27.57 -2.81 -56.21
C SER A 153 26.43 -1.90 -55.69
N ASP A 154 26.73 -0.72 -55.13
CA ASP A 154 25.83 0.45 -55.10
C ASP A 154 25.67 1.04 -56.53
N PRO A 155 24.72 1.96 -56.87
CA PRO A 155 23.92 2.86 -56.00
C PRO A 155 22.43 3.13 -56.43
N GLN A 156 21.76 3.94 -55.59
CA GLN A 156 20.62 4.86 -55.85
C GLN A 156 19.17 4.35 -55.97
N GLN A 157 18.34 4.98 -55.11
CA GLN A 157 16.97 5.48 -55.31
C GLN A 157 16.08 4.78 -56.33
N PHE A 158 14.96 4.19 -55.89
CA PHE A 158 13.64 4.40 -56.49
C PHE A 158 12.52 3.98 -55.53
N ARG A 159 11.46 4.80 -55.52
CA ARG A 159 10.11 4.47 -55.03
C ARG A 159 9.59 3.21 -55.73
N ARG A 160 8.79 2.39 -55.02
CA ARG A 160 7.41 1.97 -55.39
C ARG A 160 6.80 0.98 -54.39
N SER A 161 5.62 1.34 -53.92
CA SER A 161 4.35 0.59 -53.87
C SER A 161 4.33 -0.95 -53.98
N SER A 162 3.60 -1.60 -53.06
CA SER A 162 2.56 -2.65 -53.29
C SER A 162 1.96 -3.05 -51.92
N LEU A 163 0.68 -2.76 -51.61
CA LEU A 163 -0.49 -3.68 -51.69
C LEU A 163 -0.16 -5.10 -51.20
N HIS A 164 -0.78 -5.68 -50.17
CA HIS A 164 -2.21 -6.00 -49.98
C HIS A 164 -2.43 -6.63 -48.60
N THR A 165 -3.63 -6.47 -47.99
CA THR A 165 -4.51 -7.58 -47.53
C THR A 165 -5.87 -7.03 -47.05
N SER A 166 -6.95 -7.56 -47.61
CA SER A 166 -8.36 -7.25 -47.35
C SER A 166 -8.87 -7.70 -45.97
N THR A 167 -9.80 -6.94 -45.36
CA THR A 167 -11.12 -7.48 -44.92
C THR A 167 -12.15 -6.35 -44.67
N THR A 168 -13.35 -6.56 -45.21
CA THR A 168 -14.68 -5.96 -44.95
C THR A 168 -14.84 -4.85 -43.90
N GLY A 169 -15.28 -3.68 -44.37
CA GLY A 169 -15.79 -2.54 -43.61
C GLY A 169 -15.58 -1.29 -44.47
N THR A 170 -16.64 -0.77 -45.09
CA THR A 170 -16.68 0.36 -46.04
C THR A 170 -15.48 1.33 -45.91
N LEU A 171 -14.47 1.12 -46.76
CA LEU A 171 -13.25 1.92 -46.82
C LEU A 171 -13.51 3.14 -47.69
N VAL A 172 -13.80 4.27 -47.05
CA VAL A 172 -13.71 5.59 -47.68
C VAL A 172 -12.27 5.75 -48.22
N PRO A 173 -12.05 6.08 -49.51
CA PRO A 173 -10.71 6.28 -50.03
C PRO A 173 -9.99 7.41 -49.27
N LYS A 174 -8.71 7.23 -48.93
CA LYS A 174 -7.84 8.36 -48.54
C LYS A 174 -7.63 9.22 -49.78
N ILE A 175 -8.46 10.24 -49.96
CA ILE A 175 -8.43 11.12 -51.12
C ILE A 175 -7.30 12.15 -50.98
N HIS A 176 -6.20 11.93 -51.69
CA HIS A 176 -5.04 12.83 -51.69
C HIS A 176 -5.33 14.15 -52.41
N ALA A 177 -4.78 15.26 -51.90
CA ALA A 177 -4.89 16.59 -52.52
C ALA A 177 -4.24 16.68 -53.92
N GLU A 178 -3.37 15.72 -54.28
CA GLU A 178 -2.71 15.59 -55.58
C GLU A 178 -3.36 14.50 -56.47
N ALA A 179 -4.63 14.16 -56.24
CA ALA A 179 -5.32 13.14 -57.04
C ALA A 179 -5.27 13.49 -58.53
N SER A 180 -4.81 12.54 -59.34
CA SER A 180 -4.82 12.70 -60.81
C SER A 180 -6.25 12.84 -61.32
N GLN A 181 -6.42 13.41 -62.51
CA GLN A 181 -7.76 13.57 -63.09
C GLN A 181 -8.49 12.23 -63.19
N GLU A 182 -7.80 11.16 -63.57
CA GLU A 182 -8.36 9.82 -63.65
C GLU A 182 -8.82 9.31 -62.27
N GLU A 183 -8.06 9.60 -61.21
CA GLU A 183 -8.45 9.25 -59.85
C GLU A 183 -9.70 9.99 -59.39
N LYS A 184 -9.80 11.30 -59.66
CA LYS A 184 -10.99 12.10 -59.34
C LYS A 184 -12.23 11.53 -60.00
N VAL A 185 -12.14 11.20 -61.29
CA VAL A 185 -13.23 10.60 -62.07
C VAL A 185 -13.65 9.25 -61.49
N ARG A 186 -12.69 8.37 -61.16
CA ARG A 186 -13.02 7.06 -60.58
C ARG A 186 -13.69 7.16 -59.22
N VAL A 187 -13.20 8.04 -58.35
CA VAL A 187 -13.77 8.26 -57.01
C VAL A 187 -15.19 8.79 -57.13
N LEU A 188 -15.39 9.85 -57.93
CA LEU A 188 -16.71 10.43 -58.14
C LEU A 188 -17.70 9.43 -58.75
N PHE A 189 -17.30 8.69 -59.78
CA PHE A 189 -18.19 7.69 -60.38
C PHE A 189 -18.64 6.64 -59.36
N ALA A 190 -17.72 6.16 -58.52
CA ALA A 190 -18.04 5.19 -57.48
C ALA A 190 -18.95 5.76 -56.38
N GLU A 191 -18.83 7.05 -56.07
CA GLU A 191 -19.69 7.73 -55.09
C GLU A 191 -21.09 8.03 -55.64
N LEU A 192 -21.19 8.32 -56.94
CA LEU A 192 -22.46 8.53 -57.64
C LEU A 192 -23.21 7.20 -57.86
N ASP A 193 -22.49 6.10 -58.14
CA ASP A 193 -23.05 4.76 -58.35
C ASP A 193 -23.44 4.10 -57.01
N SER A 194 -24.43 4.69 -56.34
CA SER A 194 -24.93 4.24 -55.04
C SER A 194 -25.43 2.78 -55.05
N LYS A 195 -25.87 2.30 -56.21
CA LYS A 195 -26.40 0.95 -56.46
C LYS A 195 -25.33 -0.07 -56.85
N GLY A 196 -24.11 0.37 -57.17
CA GLY A 196 -22.97 -0.48 -57.52
C GLY A 196 -23.12 -1.24 -58.84
N HIS A 197 -23.97 -0.76 -59.74
CA HIS A 197 -24.25 -1.40 -61.03
C HIS A 197 -23.32 -0.97 -62.17
N ARG A 198 -22.36 -0.08 -61.89
CA ARG A 198 -21.37 0.50 -62.83
C ARG A 198 -21.99 1.30 -63.97
N LEU A 199 -23.21 1.78 -63.77
CA LEU A 199 -23.95 2.69 -64.62
C LEU A 199 -24.47 3.83 -63.72
N LEU A 200 -24.73 5.01 -64.26
CA LEU A 200 -25.40 6.07 -63.51
C LEU A 200 -26.77 6.30 -64.13
N GLU A 201 -27.82 6.10 -63.34
CA GLU A 201 -29.18 6.47 -63.73
C GLU A 201 -29.42 7.98 -63.52
N PRO A 202 -30.44 8.59 -64.15
CA PRO A 202 -30.78 9.99 -63.91
C PRO A 202 -31.01 10.33 -62.43
N GLY A 203 -31.55 9.35 -61.68
CA GLY A 203 -31.75 9.45 -60.23
C GLY A 203 -30.44 9.51 -59.45
N ASP A 204 -29.47 8.65 -59.78
CA ASP A 204 -28.14 8.62 -59.17
C ASP A 204 -27.36 9.91 -59.49
N PHE A 205 -27.46 10.38 -60.74
CA PHE A 205 -26.84 11.61 -61.19
C PHE A 205 -27.37 12.81 -60.40
N LYS A 206 -28.71 12.98 -60.34
CA LYS A 206 -29.36 14.06 -59.58
C LYS A 206 -29.09 13.96 -58.08
N GLN A 207 -29.20 12.77 -57.51
CA GLN A 207 -28.93 12.55 -56.08
C GLN A 207 -27.47 12.87 -55.74
N GLY A 208 -26.53 12.57 -56.63
CA GLY A 208 -25.12 12.90 -56.48
C GLY A 208 -24.85 14.39 -56.34
N PHE A 209 -25.37 15.19 -57.27
CA PHE A 209 -25.27 16.65 -57.21
C PHE A 209 -25.87 17.21 -55.92
N GLN A 210 -27.03 16.70 -55.49
CA GLN A 210 -27.67 17.10 -54.23
C GLN A 210 -26.87 16.67 -53.00
N THR A 211 -26.32 15.45 -52.98
CA THR A 211 -25.53 14.91 -51.86
C THR A 211 -24.27 15.74 -51.63
N PHE A 212 -23.69 16.28 -52.70
CA PHE A 212 -22.56 17.19 -52.60
C PHE A 212 -22.97 18.66 -52.41
N ASN A 213 -24.23 18.97 -52.10
CA ASN A 213 -24.79 20.32 -51.91
C ASN A 213 -24.69 21.24 -53.15
N LEU A 214 -24.60 20.68 -54.35
CA LEU A 214 -24.63 21.47 -55.58
C LEU A 214 -26.09 21.70 -56.00
N ASP A 215 -26.66 22.82 -55.56
CA ASP A 215 -28.07 23.18 -55.81
C ASP A 215 -28.28 23.73 -57.23
N LEU A 216 -28.09 22.87 -58.23
CA LEU A 216 -28.50 23.16 -59.61
C LEU A 216 -30.01 22.98 -59.78
N SER A 217 -30.61 23.72 -60.71
CA SER A 217 -32.00 23.50 -61.08
C SER A 217 -32.17 22.09 -61.66
N ALA A 218 -33.36 21.50 -61.48
CA ALA A 218 -33.64 20.17 -62.02
C ALA A 218 -33.43 20.11 -63.54
N GLU A 219 -33.78 21.20 -64.24
CA GLU A 219 -33.60 21.35 -65.69
C GLU A 219 -32.12 21.36 -66.08
N THR A 220 -31.25 22.04 -65.32
CA THR A 220 -29.80 22.06 -65.59
C THR A 220 -29.18 20.69 -65.37
N VAL A 221 -29.62 19.94 -64.35
CA VAL A 221 -29.12 18.59 -64.09
C VAL A 221 -29.55 17.62 -65.20
N GLU A 222 -30.77 17.75 -65.71
CA GLU A 222 -31.29 16.95 -66.81
C GLU A 222 -30.54 17.24 -68.12
N ASP A 223 -30.28 18.52 -68.45
CA ASP A 223 -29.44 18.91 -69.59
C ASP A 223 -28.01 18.36 -69.47
N LEU A 224 -27.40 18.41 -68.27
CA LEU A 224 -26.08 17.82 -68.03
C LEU A 224 -26.08 16.30 -68.17
N PHE A 225 -27.17 15.64 -67.79
CA PHE A 225 -27.33 14.19 -67.98
C PHE A 225 -27.44 13.83 -69.46
N GLU A 226 -28.28 14.54 -70.22
CA GLU A 226 -28.40 14.35 -71.67
C GLU A 226 -27.08 14.58 -72.40
N LYS A 227 -26.26 15.51 -71.91
CA LYS A 227 -24.90 15.76 -72.44
C LYS A 227 -23.89 14.68 -72.07
N ALA A 228 -24.09 13.98 -70.96
CA ALA A 228 -23.26 12.86 -70.55
C ALA A 228 -23.63 11.57 -71.31
N ASP A 229 -24.92 11.29 -71.47
CA ASP A 229 -25.47 10.13 -72.17
C ASP A 229 -25.32 10.26 -73.70
N THR A 230 -24.15 9.85 -74.22
CA THR A 230 -23.80 10.02 -75.64
C THR A 230 -24.57 9.04 -76.52
N ASN A 231 -24.80 7.82 -76.05
CA ASN A 231 -25.48 6.78 -76.81
C ASN A 231 -27.02 6.81 -76.66
N ARG A 232 -27.54 7.65 -75.76
CA ARG A 232 -28.96 7.84 -75.45
C ARG A 232 -29.64 6.56 -75.00
N ASP A 233 -28.93 5.74 -74.23
CA ASP A 233 -29.47 4.50 -73.66
C ASP A 233 -30.20 4.72 -72.33
N GLY A 234 -30.23 5.97 -71.83
CA GLY A 234 -30.88 6.36 -70.59
C GLY A 234 -30.02 6.12 -69.35
N THR A 235 -28.77 5.70 -69.53
CA THR A 235 -27.79 5.49 -68.46
C THR A 235 -26.43 6.07 -68.86
N VAL A 236 -25.59 6.45 -67.89
CA VAL A 236 -24.23 6.93 -68.17
C VAL A 236 -23.23 5.86 -67.77
N SER A 237 -22.53 5.30 -68.76
CA SER A 237 -21.43 4.37 -68.53
C SER A 237 -20.18 5.07 -67.99
N PHE A 238 -19.24 4.33 -67.40
CA PHE A 238 -17.98 4.93 -66.92
C PHE A 238 -17.21 5.68 -68.01
N SER A 239 -17.21 5.18 -69.25
CA SER A 239 -16.53 5.83 -70.39
C SER A 239 -17.20 7.13 -70.81
N GLU A 240 -18.54 7.19 -70.74
CA GLU A 240 -19.31 8.43 -70.98
C GLU A 240 -19.10 9.43 -69.86
N PHE A 241 -19.08 8.98 -68.61
CA PHE A 241 -18.76 9.81 -67.47
C PHE A 241 -17.33 10.37 -67.54
N GLU A 242 -16.35 9.56 -67.93
CA GLU A 242 -14.97 10.04 -68.15
C GLU A 242 -14.90 11.10 -69.27
N ARG A 243 -15.70 10.94 -70.34
CA ARG A 243 -15.82 11.95 -71.39
C ARG A 243 -16.46 13.24 -70.85
N PHE A 244 -17.55 13.10 -70.10
CA PHE A 244 -18.23 14.22 -69.44
C PHE A 244 -17.25 14.99 -68.54
N CYS A 245 -16.50 14.31 -67.68
CA CYS A 245 -15.51 14.94 -66.80
C CYS A 245 -14.36 15.65 -67.54
N ARG A 246 -14.02 15.21 -68.76
CA ARG A 246 -13.06 15.92 -69.64
C ARG A 246 -13.67 17.19 -70.23
N LEU A 247 -14.98 17.24 -70.44
CA LEU A 247 -15.70 18.42 -70.91
C LEU A 247 -16.03 19.39 -69.77
N TYR A 248 -16.20 18.91 -68.54
CA TYR A 248 -16.49 19.75 -67.37
C TYR A 248 -15.43 19.58 -66.28
N PRO A 249 -14.15 19.96 -66.54
CA PRO A 249 -13.06 19.78 -65.59
C PRO A 249 -13.24 20.58 -64.30
N ILE A 250 -13.78 21.81 -64.36
CA ILE A 250 -13.99 22.63 -63.16
C ILE A 250 -15.07 22.00 -62.28
N MET A 251 -16.22 21.66 -62.87
CA MET A 251 -17.30 20.98 -62.15
C MET A 251 -16.85 19.65 -61.55
N THR A 252 -16.07 18.85 -62.30
CA THR A 252 -15.51 17.59 -61.79
C THR A 252 -14.63 17.84 -60.57
N ASP A 253 -13.76 18.83 -60.62
CA ASP A 253 -12.90 19.19 -59.49
C ASP A 253 -13.71 19.65 -58.28
N CYS A 254 -14.71 20.51 -58.48
CA CYS A 254 -15.59 20.96 -57.41
C CYS A 254 -16.35 19.80 -56.77
N LEU A 255 -16.98 18.92 -57.56
CA LEU A 255 -17.69 17.74 -57.04
C LEU A 255 -16.75 16.86 -56.21
N PHE A 256 -15.53 16.63 -56.69
CA PHE A 256 -14.55 15.81 -56.00
C PHE A 256 -14.12 16.42 -54.66
N PHE A 257 -13.78 17.71 -54.61
CA PHE A 257 -13.38 18.37 -53.37
C PHE A 257 -14.53 18.51 -52.38
N ARG A 258 -15.77 18.66 -52.86
CA ARG A 258 -16.98 18.68 -52.03
C ARG A 258 -17.24 17.32 -51.40
N SER A 259 -17.16 16.26 -52.20
CA SER A 259 -17.27 14.89 -51.69
C SER A 259 -16.19 14.57 -50.65
N LYS A 260 -14.93 14.90 -50.95
CA LYS A 260 -13.83 14.75 -50.01
C LYS A 260 -14.11 15.49 -48.70
N ALA A 261 -14.49 16.76 -48.76
CA ALA A 261 -14.77 17.56 -47.58
C ALA A 261 -15.94 16.99 -46.75
N PHE A 262 -16.97 16.46 -47.41
CA PHE A 262 -18.07 15.77 -46.74
C PHE A 262 -17.57 14.56 -45.93
N TRP A 263 -16.72 13.72 -46.51
CA TRP A 263 -16.16 12.56 -45.81
C TRP A 263 -15.16 12.93 -44.72
N ASP A 264 -14.32 13.95 -44.93
CA ASP A 264 -13.41 14.48 -43.92
C ASP A 264 -14.21 15.03 -42.72
N GLU A 265 -15.30 15.77 -42.97
CA GLU A 265 -16.22 16.26 -41.92
C GLU A 265 -16.87 15.11 -41.16
N GLU A 266 -17.36 14.08 -41.86
CA GLU A 266 -18.02 12.93 -41.25
C GLU A 266 -17.04 12.07 -40.43
N GLN A 267 -15.78 11.95 -40.86
CA GLN A 267 -14.73 11.33 -40.07
C GLN A 267 -14.45 12.13 -38.80
N LEU A 268 -14.29 13.46 -38.91
CA LEU A 268 -14.02 14.32 -37.76
C LEU A 268 -15.18 14.30 -36.74
N LYS A 269 -16.44 14.27 -37.21
CA LYS A 269 -17.61 14.07 -36.34
C LYS A 269 -17.55 12.75 -35.57
N ARG A 270 -17.19 11.65 -36.23
CA ARG A 270 -17.02 10.35 -35.56
C ARG A 270 -15.92 10.40 -34.51
N GLU A 271 -14.80 11.06 -34.81
CA GLU A 271 -13.71 11.25 -33.85
C GLU A 271 -14.13 12.10 -32.64
N ILE A 272 -14.94 13.15 -32.85
CA ILE A 272 -15.54 13.94 -31.76
C ILE A 272 -16.47 13.07 -30.92
N GLN A 273 -17.33 12.26 -31.54
CA GLN A 273 -18.24 11.35 -30.82
C GLN A 273 -17.47 10.34 -29.96
N VAL A 274 -16.39 9.76 -30.49
CA VAL A 274 -15.51 8.85 -29.74
C VAL A 274 -14.85 9.59 -28.57
N GLU A 275 -14.34 10.80 -28.78
CA GLU A 275 -13.73 11.60 -27.71
C GLU A 275 -14.75 11.96 -26.62
N ARG A 276 -15.96 12.38 -27.01
CA ARG A 276 -17.06 12.67 -26.07
C ARG A 276 -17.52 11.43 -25.31
N GLN A 277 -17.48 10.25 -25.91
CA GLN A 277 -17.69 9.00 -25.20
C GLN A 277 -16.57 8.72 -24.20
N ALA A 278 -15.31 8.98 -24.56
CA ALA A 278 -14.17 8.84 -23.66
C ALA A 278 -14.25 9.82 -22.47
N VAL A 279 -14.68 11.08 -22.70
CA VAL A 279 -14.96 12.05 -21.62
C VAL A 279 -15.99 11.48 -20.64
N ARG A 280 -17.13 10.98 -21.12
CA ARG A 280 -18.15 10.37 -20.25
C ARG A 280 -17.64 9.18 -19.45
N GLN A 281 -16.77 8.36 -20.03
CA GLN A 281 -16.13 7.24 -19.32
C GLN A 281 -15.16 7.74 -18.24
N ALA A 282 -14.39 8.79 -18.52
CA ALA A 282 -13.50 9.41 -17.54
C ALA A 282 -14.30 10.08 -16.39
N GLU A 283 -15.42 10.74 -16.69
CA GLU A 283 -16.32 11.31 -15.69
C GLU A 283 -16.92 10.22 -14.77
N GLN A 284 -17.32 9.08 -15.34
CA GLN A 284 -17.77 7.93 -14.55
C GLN A 284 -16.66 7.38 -13.64
N ALA A 285 -15.41 7.37 -14.11
CA ALA A 285 -14.27 6.98 -13.28
C ALA A 285 -14.04 7.97 -12.12
N VAL A 286 -14.17 9.29 -12.37
CA VAL A 286 -14.12 10.30 -11.30
C VAL A 286 -15.18 10.04 -10.24
N GLU A 287 -16.42 9.74 -10.64
CA GLU A 287 -17.51 9.47 -9.69
C GLU A 287 -17.26 8.18 -8.88
N GLN A 288 -16.72 7.12 -9.50
CA GLN A 288 -16.33 5.91 -8.80
C GLN A 288 -15.22 6.15 -7.76
N VAL A 289 -14.19 6.92 -8.14
CA VAL A 289 -13.09 7.27 -7.22
C VAL A 289 -13.60 8.15 -6.09
N ARG A 290 -14.47 9.13 -6.39
CA ARG A 290 -15.12 9.98 -5.40
C ARG A 290 -15.90 9.16 -4.37
N LYS A 291 -16.74 8.23 -4.81
CA LYS A 291 -17.46 7.34 -3.89
C LYS A 291 -16.50 6.51 -3.03
N SER A 292 -15.44 5.98 -3.62
CA SER A 292 -14.42 5.24 -2.86
C SER A 292 -13.70 6.10 -1.82
N MET A 293 -13.56 7.41 -2.08
CA MET A 293 -12.96 8.38 -1.17
C MET A 293 -13.92 8.67 0.00
N GLU A 294 -15.21 8.85 -0.27
CA GLU A 294 -16.25 8.97 0.77
C GLU A 294 -16.28 7.73 1.68
N ASP A 295 -16.16 6.53 1.11
CA ASP A 295 -16.07 5.28 1.89
C ASP A 295 -14.82 5.26 2.80
N ALA A 296 -13.67 5.74 2.30
CA ALA A 296 -12.44 5.82 3.08
C ALA A 296 -12.49 6.90 4.18
N GLU A 297 -13.15 8.03 3.92
CA GLU A 297 -13.41 9.05 4.94
C GLU A 297 -14.29 8.48 6.06
N GLN A 298 -15.30 7.68 5.70
CA GLN A 298 -16.13 7.00 6.68
C GLN A 298 -15.33 5.98 7.51
N GLU A 299 -14.38 5.26 6.90
CA GLU A 299 -13.44 4.39 7.63
C GLU A 299 -12.63 5.18 8.67
N VAL A 300 -12.13 6.38 8.32
CA VAL A 300 -11.43 7.26 9.27
C VAL A 300 -12.33 7.62 10.46
N VAL A 301 -13.59 7.99 10.21
CA VAL A 301 -14.55 8.31 11.28
C VAL A 301 -14.74 7.11 12.20
N THR A 302 -14.97 5.91 11.64
CA THR A 302 -15.14 4.70 12.46
C THR A 302 -13.90 4.34 13.28
N ALA A 303 -12.70 4.55 12.72
CA ALA A 303 -11.45 4.32 13.43
C ALA A 303 -11.25 5.35 14.55
N MET A 304 -11.61 6.62 14.33
CA MET A 304 -11.55 7.67 15.35
C MET A 304 -12.52 7.39 16.50
N ASP A 305 -13.74 6.96 16.20
CA ASP A 305 -14.71 6.53 17.22
C ASP A 305 -14.15 5.37 18.06
N ALA A 306 -13.49 4.40 17.43
CA ALA A 306 -12.84 3.29 18.15
C ALA A 306 -11.70 3.75 19.06
N VAL A 307 -10.90 4.75 18.65
CA VAL A 307 -9.89 5.38 19.51
C VAL A 307 -10.55 6.01 20.72
N THR A 308 -11.60 6.82 20.54
CA THR A 308 -12.29 7.47 21.67
C THR A 308 -12.86 6.45 22.66
N ALA A 309 -13.45 5.36 22.16
CA ALA A 309 -13.92 4.27 23.00
C ALA A 309 -12.76 3.63 23.79
N ALA A 310 -11.62 3.35 23.15
CA ALA A 310 -10.46 2.79 23.82
C ALA A 310 -9.82 3.76 24.85
N GLU A 311 -9.81 5.06 24.56
CA GLU A 311 -9.33 6.09 25.50
C GLU A 311 -10.20 6.19 26.75
N THR A 312 -11.53 6.19 26.58
CA THR A 312 -12.46 6.18 27.74
C THR A 312 -12.27 4.93 28.57
N GLU A 313 -12.10 3.78 27.92
CA GLU A 313 -11.87 2.51 28.58
C GLU A 313 -10.54 2.46 29.36
N LEU A 314 -9.47 3.03 28.79
CA LEU A 314 -8.17 3.16 29.44
C LEU A 314 -8.23 4.11 30.63
N LYS A 315 -8.94 5.24 30.48
CA LYS A 315 -9.14 6.21 31.55
C LYS A 315 -9.84 5.58 32.75
N ASP A 316 -10.94 4.87 32.52
CA ASP A 316 -11.70 4.19 33.57
C ASP A 316 -10.83 3.18 34.33
N ARG A 317 -10.01 2.39 33.64
CA ARG A 317 -9.07 1.45 34.29
C ARG A 317 -7.96 2.15 35.06
N THR A 318 -7.43 3.24 34.51
CA THR A 318 -6.39 4.03 35.16
C THR A 318 -6.90 4.68 36.45
N ASP A 319 -8.13 5.20 36.43
CA ASP A 319 -8.75 5.80 37.61
C ASP A 319 -9.05 4.73 38.68
N ARG A 320 -9.55 3.55 38.29
CA ARG A 320 -9.69 2.40 39.21
C ARG A 320 -8.35 1.97 39.83
N LEU A 321 -7.29 1.95 39.03
CA LEU A 321 -5.95 1.61 39.52
C LEU A 321 -5.43 2.65 40.53
N ARG A 322 -5.69 3.95 40.29
CA ARG A 322 -5.36 5.02 41.25
C ARG A 322 -6.10 4.85 42.57
N ASP A 323 -7.39 4.55 42.53
CA ASP A 323 -8.17 4.34 43.75
C ASP A 323 -7.73 3.08 44.49
N LEU A 324 -7.48 1.97 43.80
CA LEU A 324 -6.94 0.77 44.41
C LEU A 324 -5.54 0.99 45.01
N THR A 325 -4.71 1.82 44.38
CA THR A 325 -3.39 2.20 44.94
C THR A 325 -3.55 2.93 46.28
N LYS A 326 -4.55 3.81 46.43
CA LYS A 326 -4.86 4.45 47.71
C LYS A 326 -5.32 3.43 48.75
N ASP A 327 -6.14 2.47 48.35
CA ASP A 327 -6.61 1.40 49.24
C ASP A 327 -5.47 0.49 49.69
N MET A 328 -4.54 0.17 48.80
CA MET A 328 -3.30 -0.56 49.13
C MET A 328 -2.43 0.21 50.13
N ASP A 329 -2.25 1.51 49.94
CA ASP A 329 -1.51 2.36 50.87
C ASP A 329 -2.19 2.42 52.25
N ASN A 330 -3.52 2.49 52.29
CA ASN A 330 -4.29 2.45 53.53
C ASN A 330 -4.18 1.09 54.23
N ALA A 331 -4.30 -0.02 53.48
CA ALA A 331 -4.13 -1.37 54.01
C ALA A 331 -2.70 -1.61 54.53
N LYS A 332 -1.68 -1.05 53.86
CA LYS A 332 -0.29 -1.12 54.32
C LYS A 332 -0.08 -0.36 55.63
N LYS A 333 -0.63 0.86 55.73
CA LYS A 333 -0.61 1.64 57.00
C LYS A 333 -1.32 0.89 58.13
N GLU A 334 -2.45 0.26 57.83
CA GLU A 334 -3.20 -0.54 58.79
C GLU A 334 -2.41 -1.76 59.27
N LYS A 335 -1.82 -2.52 58.34
CA LYS A 335 -0.94 -3.64 58.64
C LYS A 335 0.21 -3.21 59.54
N GLU A 336 0.86 -2.08 59.26
CA GLU A 336 1.91 -1.53 60.13
C GLU A 336 1.39 -1.15 61.52
N ARG A 337 0.18 -0.59 61.62
CA ARG A 337 -0.47 -0.26 62.90
C ARG A 337 -0.69 -1.51 63.75
N VAL A 338 -1.27 -2.55 63.16
CA VAL A 338 -1.57 -3.81 63.87
C VAL A 338 -0.28 -4.56 64.23
N ILE A 339 0.77 -4.49 63.41
CA ILE A 339 2.10 -5.03 63.77
C ILE A 339 2.70 -4.30 64.98
N ARG A 340 2.54 -2.97 65.07
CA ARG A 340 2.98 -2.20 66.24
C ARG A 340 2.20 -2.60 67.49
N GLU A 341 0.88 -2.72 67.41
CA GLU A 341 0.05 -3.20 68.53
C GLU A 341 0.46 -4.62 68.98
N LYS A 342 0.74 -5.52 68.03
CA LYS A 342 1.27 -6.85 68.36
C LYS A 342 2.59 -6.75 69.15
N LYS A 343 3.54 -5.93 68.70
CA LYS A 343 4.83 -5.74 69.40
C LYS A 343 4.65 -5.15 70.80
N GLU A 344 3.69 -4.25 70.99
CA GLU A 344 3.34 -3.72 72.31
C GLU A 344 2.78 -4.82 73.21
N ARG A 345 1.84 -5.65 72.71
CA ARG A 345 1.29 -6.81 73.44
C ARG A 345 2.34 -7.87 73.75
N GLU A 346 3.30 -8.12 72.86
CA GLU A 346 4.46 -9.00 73.12
C GLU A 346 5.33 -8.46 74.27
N LYS A 347 5.54 -7.13 74.31
CA LYS A 347 6.30 -6.47 75.38
C LYS A 347 5.55 -6.51 76.71
N GLU A 348 4.24 -6.29 76.71
CA GLU A 348 3.37 -6.43 77.89
C GLU A 348 3.39 -7.88 78.42
N LEU A 349 3.29 -8.87 77.53
CA LEU A 349 3.39 -10.28 77.89
C LEU A 349 4.78 -10.63 78.47
N ALA A 350 5.85 -10.07 77.92
CA ALA A 350 7.19 -10.26 78.46
C ALA A 350 7.32 -9.65 79.88
N SER A 351 6.83 -8.42 80.07
CA SER A 351 6.84 -7.74 81.36
C SER A 351 6.04 -8.49 82.42
N THR A 352 4.85 -8.99 82.07
CA THR A 352 4.00 -9.78 82.99
C THR A 352 4.64 -11.12 83.35
N ARG A 353 5.30 -11.80 82.39
CA ARG A 353 6.08 -13.01 82.68
C ARG A 353 7.28 -12.76 83.56
N ASP A 354 7.97 -11.63 83.39
CA ASP A 354 9.11 -11.30 84.25
C ASP A 354 8.64 -10.94 85.67
N HIS A 355 7.52 -10.23 85.81
CA HIS A 355 6.90 -9.98 87.10
C HIS A 355 6.42 -11.27 87.79
N GLU A 356 5.83 -12.21 87.05
CA GLU A 356 5.44 -13.52 87.60
C GLU A 356 6.64 -14.34 88.08
N LYS A 357 7.79 -14.30 87.39
CA LYS A 357 9.03 -14.94 87.86
C LYS A 357 9.52 -14.32 89.18
N GLU A 358 9.43 -13.00 89.31
CA GLU A 358 9.80 -12.27 90.52
C GLU A 358 8.89 -12.64 91.69
N VAL A 359 7.57 -12.54 91.51
CA VAL A 359 6.56 -12.93 92.52
C VAL A 359 6.67 -14.41 92.87
N ARG A 360 6.92 -15.29 91.90
CA ARG A 360 7.15 -16.73 92.17
C ARG A 360 8.42 -16.95 92.99
N ARG A 361 9.50 -16.21 92.70
CA ARG A 361 10.74 -16.30 93.48
C ARG A 361 10.53 -15.84 94.91
N GLU A 362 9.86 -14.70 95.10
CA GLU A 362 9.49 -14.18 96.42
C GLU A 362 8.60 -15.16 97.19
N SER A 363 7.59 -15.73 96.54
CA SER A 363 6.71 -16.76 97.11
C SER A 363 7.48 -18.02 97.53
N GLN A 364 8.46 -18.48 96.72
CA GLN A 364 9.34 -19.60 97.08
C GLN A 364 10.24 -19.28 98.27
N ASP A 365 10.77 -18.06 98.35
CA ASP A 365 11.61 -17.64 99.47
C ASP A 365 10.78 -17.50 100.76
N ILE A 366 9.57 -16.93 100.69
CA ILE A 366 8.58 -16.89 101.79
C ILE A 366 8.20 -18.31 102.22
N ALA A 367 7.98 -19.23 101.28
CA ALA A 367 7.67 -20.63 101.59
C ALA A 367 8.84 -21.33 102.31
N ARG A 368 10.09 -21.11 101.88
CA ARG A 368 11.29 -21.63 102.55
C ARG A 368 11.49 -21.03 103.95
N GLU A 369 11.15 -19.76 104.14
CA GLU A 369 11.18 -19.10 105.45
C GLU A 369 10.06 -19.58 106.36
N ALA A 370 8.87 -19.82 105.83
CA ALA A 370 7.76 -20.42 106.55
C ALA A 370 8.10 -21.86 106.98
N GLU A 371 8.71 -22.65 106.10
CA GLU A 371 9.19 -24.01 106.43
C GLU A 371 10.32 -24.00 107.47
N ARG A 372 11.28 -23.07 107.36
CA ARG A 372 12.32 -22.88 108.38
C ARG A 372 11.73 -22.46 109.73
N SER A 373 10.73 -21.58 109.72
CA SER A 373 10.03 -21.12 110.92
C SER A 373 9.19 -22.25 111.53
N ASP A 374 8.52 -23.06 110.71
CA ASP A 374 7.76 -24.24 111.13
C ASP A 374 8.68 -25.30 111.76
N ARG A 375 9.84 -25.59 111.13
CA ARG A 375 10.87 -26.46 111.73
C ARG A 375 11.39 -25.92 113.06
N ARG A 376 11.58 -24.60 113.16
CA ARG A 376 12.00 -23.94 114.41
C ARG A 376 10.90 -24.01 115.49
N ALA A 377 9.64 -23.83 115.12
CA ALA A 377 8.51 -23.98 116.02
C ALA A 377 8.35 -25.42 116.51
N ILE A 378 8.55 -26.42 115.63
CA ILE A 378 8.57 -27.84 115.99
C ILE A 378 9.74 -28.15 116.93
N ALA A 379 10.93 -27.60 116.67
CA ALA A 379 12.10 -27.78 117.54
C ALA A 379 11.91 -27.13 118.93
N LEU A 380 11.40 -25.90 118.99
CA LEU A 380 11.10 -25.20 120.25
C LEU A 380 9.93 -25.84 121.01
N SER A 381 8.95 -26.39 120.30
CA SER A 381 7.87 -27.21 120.87
C SER A 381 8.40 -28.54 121.40
N GLY A 382 9.35 -29.17 120.70
CA GLY A 382 10.08 -30.35 121.17
C GLY A 382 10.97 -30.05 122.38
N GLU A 383 11.59 -28.86 122.45
CA GLU A 383 12.31 -28.37 123.63
C GLU A 383 11.37 -28.08 124.81
N ALA A 384 10.17 -27.55 124.56
CA ALA A 384 9.12 -27.40 125.57
C ALA A 384 8.65 -28.78 126.08
N ALA A 385 8.39 -29.74 125.19
CA ALA A 385 7.98 -31.10 125.54
C ALA A 385 9.09 -31.88 126.28
N THR A 386 10.36 -31.72 125.89
CA THR A 386 11.50 -32.34 126.59
C THR A 386 11.83 -31.64 127.90
N ALA A 387 11.53 -30.35 128.04
CA ALA A 387 11.52 -29.66 129.33
C ALA A 387 10.40 -30.22 130.23
N ASP A 388 9.21 -30.50 129.69
CA ASP A 388 8.11 -31.17 130.40
C ASP A 388 8.46 -32.62 130.79
N ASP A 389 9.19 -33.37 129.97
CA ASP A 389 9.67 -34.71 130.33
C ASP A 389 10.78 -34.67 131.40
N LYS A 390 11.64 -33.64 131.41
CA LYS A 390 12.62 -33.37 132.50
C LYS A 390 11.93 -32.95 133.81
N VAL A 391 10.75 -32.34 133.73
CA VAL A 391 9.88 -32.05 134.89
C VAL A 391 9.32 -33.33 135.51
N ARG A 392 9.23 -34.44 134.75
CA ARG A 392 8.62 -35.70 135.20
C ARG A 392 9.56 -36.65 135.96
N GLN A 393 10.88 -36.38 136.00
CA GLN A 393 11.88 -37.30 136.58
C GLN A 393 12.74 -36.74 137.72
N LEU A 394 12.68 -35.45 138.08
CA LEU A 394 13.55 -34.89 139.13
C LEU A 394 12.79 -33.97 140.10
N GLU A 395 12.37 -34.54 141.24
CA GLU A 395 12.01 -33.77 142.43
C GLU A 395 13.28 -33.30 143.16
N LYS A 396 13.27 -32.01 143.59
CA LYS A 396 14.18 -31.34 144.55
C LYS A 396 15.29 -30.39 144.05
N ALA A 397 15.13 -29.74 142.89
CA ALA A 397 15.82 -28.47 142.58
C ALA A 397 14.96 -27.58 141.66
N LEU A 398 13.96 -26.90 142.25
CA LEU A 398 12.79 -26.38 141.53
C LEU A 398 12.59 -24.86 141.67
N GLU A 399 13.56 -24.04 141.24
CA GLU A 399 13.29 -22.60 141.07
C GLU A 399 14.01 -21.94 139.88
N GLU A 400 15.12 -22.52 139.43
CA GLU A 400 15.76 -22.15 138.15
C GLU A 400 15.14 -22.89 136.94
N ALA A 401 14.59 -24.10 137.16
CA ALA A 401 13.97 -24.92 136.13
C ALA A 401 12.55 -24.45 135.71
N ARG A 402 11.75 -23.90 136.65
CA ARG A 402 10.41 -23.35 136.32
C ARG A 402 10.49 -22.07 135.49
N ARG A 403 11.42 -21.17 135.80
CA ARG A 403 11.69 -19.99 134.97
C ARG A 403 12.21 -20.39 133.58
N ALA A 404 12.88 -21.53 133.43
CA ALA A 404 13.30 -22.03 132.12
C ALA A 404 12.13 -22.62 131.32
N ALA A 405 11.24 -23.40 131.94
CA ALA A 405 10.04 -23.96 131.30
C ALA A 405 9.03 -22.88 130.86
N GLU A 406 8.76 -21.90 131.72
CA GLU A 406 7.84 -20.81 131.38
C GLU A 406 8.40 -19.89 130.29
N ARG A 407 9.72 -19.62 130.31
CA ARG A 407 10.41 -18.94 129.20
C ARG A 407 10.37 -19.75 127.90
N ALA A 408 10.47 -21.08 127.97
CA ALA A 408 10.35 -21.96 126.80
C ALA A 408 8.92 -21.99 126.25
N HIS A 409 7.89 -22.00 127.11
CA HIS A 409 6.48 -22.00 126.69
C HIS A 409 6.07 -20.65 126.08
N VAL A 410 6.47 -19.52 126.68
CA VAL A 410 6.24 -18.18 126.10
C VAL A 410 7.00 -18.03 124.77
N SER A 411 8.23 -18.57 124.68
CA SER A 411 8.97 -18.60 123.42
C SER A 411 8.33 -19.51 122.36
N ALA A 412 7.71 -20.62 122.76
CA ALA A 412 7.02 -21.56 121.88
C ALA A 412 5.68 -21.00 121.39
N GLU A 413 4.90 -20.35 122.27
CA GLU A 413 3.66 -19.66 121.87
C GLU A 413 3.95 -18.46 120.94
N GLN A 414 4.99 -17.68 121.22
CA GLN A 414 5.43 -16.61 120.33
C GLN A 414 5.88 -17.18 118.98
N ALA A 415 6.67 -18.27 118.97
CA ALA A 415 7.09 -18.94 117.75
C ALA A 415 5.90 -19.56 116.96
N ALA A 416 4.86 -20.05 117.64
CA ALA A 416 3.66 -20.57 117.02
C ALA A 416 2.82 -19.46 116.36
N ARG A 417 2.67 -18.30 117.04
CA ARG A 417 2.02 -17.12 116.44
C ARG A 417 2.80 -16.59 115.25
N ASP A 418 4.12 -16.50 115.36
CA ASP A 418 4.99 -16.07 114.25
C ASP A 418 4.92 -17.06 113.07
N THR A 419 4.82 -18.37 113.34
CA THR A 419 4.64 -19.39 112.30
C THR A 419 3.28 -19.29 111.61
N GLU A 420 2.20 -19.00 112.35
CA GLU A 420 0.88 -18.81 111.75
C GLU A 420 0.84 -17.56 110.87
N VAL A 421 1.48 -16.46 111.29
CA VAL A 421 1.67 -15.27 110.46
C VAL A 421 2.47 -15.59 109.19
N MET A 422 3.54 -16.40 109.29
CA MET A 422 4.32 -16.83 108.12
C MET A 422 3.56 -17.78 107.20
N LYS A 423 2.71 -18.67 107.73
CA LYS A 423 1.81 -19.53 106.93
C LYS A 423 0.74 -18.71 106.21
N GLN A 424 0.18 -17.71 106.86
CA GLN A 424 -0.76 -16.79 106.23
C GLN A 424 -0.08 -16.00 105.10
N ARG A 425 1.13 -15.45 105.35
CA ARG A 425 1.95 -14.81 104.31
C ARG A 425 2.28 -15.74 103.14
N ALA A 426 2.61 -17.00 103.41
CA ALA A 426 2.85 -17.99 102.35
C ALA A 426 1.59 -18.32 101.54
N ARG A 427 0.41 -18.37 102.19
CA ARG A 427 -0.87 -18.56 101.49
C ARG A 427 -1.24 -17.37 100.62
N ASP A 428 -1.03 -16.15 101.10
CA ASP A 428 -1.31 -14.94 100.34
C ASP A 428 -0.31 -14.79 99.17
N ALA A 429 0.99 -15.05 99.39
CA ALA A 429 1.98 -15.13 98.32
C ALA A 429 1.72 -16.25 97.29
N SER A 430 1.02 -17.33 97.67
CA SER A 430 0.57 -18.37 96.72
C SER A 430 -0.61 -17.89 95.88
N LYS A 431 -1.54 -17.11 96.45
CA LYS A 431 -2.66 -16.52 95.71
C LYS A 431 -2.16 -15.47 94.72
N ASP A 432 -1.16 -14.68 95.09
CA ASP A 432 -0.55 -13.68 94.21
C ASP A 432 0.09 -14.36 92.97
N VAL A 433 0.77 -15.50 93.16
CA VAL A 433 1.28 -16.31 92.03
C VAL A 433 0.15 -16.85 91.15
N GLU A 434 -0.95 -17.34 91.74
CA GLU A 434 -2.12 -17.82 90.98
C GLU A 434 -2.83 -16.70 90.21
N GLU A 435 -2.89 -15.48 90.77
CA GLU A 435 -3.43 -14.30 90.10
C GLU A 435 -2.56 -13.87 88.92
N MET A 436 -1.24 -13.83 89.10
CA MET A 436 -0.27 -13.55 88.02
C MET A 436 -0.35 -14.58 86.88
N VAL A 437 -0.58 -15.86 87.19
CA VAL A 437 -0.80 -16.90 86.16
C VAL A 437 -2.07 -16.64 85.35
N ARG A 438 -3.15 -16.15 85.98
CA ARG A 438 -4.38 -15.74 85.25
C ARG A 438 -4.15 -14.50 84.40
N GLU A 439 -3.34 -13.55 84.87
CA GLU A 439 -2.97 -12.37 84.08
C GLU A 439 -2.13 -12.73 82.85
N ILE A 440 -1.16 -13.64 82.99
CA ILE A 440 -0.41 -14.19 81.84
C ILE A 440 -1.36 -14.83 80.83
N ALA A 441 -2.32 -15.64 81.27
CA ALA A 441 -3.28 -16.27 80.37
C ALA A 441 -4.12 -15.23 79.57
N ARG A 442 -4.55 -14.14 80.22
CA ARG A 442 -5.25 -13.02 79.55
C ARG A 442 -4.33 -12.29 78.57
N ALA A 443 -3.08 -12.05 78.94
CA ALA A 443 -2.09 -11.41 78.07
C ALA A 443 -1.74 -12.28 76.86
N GLU A 444 -1.64 -13.61 77.03
CA GLU A 444 -1.46 -14.58 75.94
C GLU A 444 -2.66 -14.60 74.99
N GLU A 445 -3.88 -14.54 75.51
CA GLU A 445 -5.10 -14.46 74.69
C GLU A 445 -5.16 -13.13 73.91
N ALA A 446 -4.81 -12.01 74.54
CA ALA A 446 -4.71 -10.71 73.89
C ALA A 446 -3.64 -10.69 72.78
N LEU A 447 -2.49 -11.34 73.01
CA LEU A 447 -1.45 -11.51 71.99
C LEU A 447 -1.93 -12.39 70.82
N ARG A 448 -2.60 -13.52 71.10
CA ARG A 448 -3.20 -14.36 70.05
C ARG A 448 -4.26 -13.60 69.24
N GLY A 449 -5.04 -12.73 69.88
CA GLY A 449 -5.95 -11.81 69.20
C GLY A 449 -5.22 -10.87 68.26
N ALA A 450 -4.14 -10.23 68.73
CA ALA A 450 -3.30 -9.35 67.92
C ALA A 450 -2.63 -10.10 66.74
N GLU A 451 -2.18 -11.34 66.94
CA GLU A 451 -1.62 -12.18 65.88
C GLU A 451 -2.63 -12.51 64.78
N ARG A 452 -3.88 -12.83 65.16
CA ARG A 452 -4.97 -13.03 64.19
C ARG A 452 -5.25 -11.74 63.41
N ASN A 453 -5.25 -10.59 64.07
CA ASN A 453 -5.45 -9.30 63.41
C ASN A 453 -4.32 -9.00 62.40
N VAL A 454 -3.05 -9.29 62.74
CA VAL A 454 -1.93 -9.17 61.80
C VAL A 454 -2.14 -10.08 60.59
N ALA A 455 -2.56 -11.33 60.81
CA ALA A 455 -2.80 -12.27 59.71
C ALA A 455 -3.92 -11.81 58.77
N VAL A 456 -5.02 -11.27 59.31
CA VAL A 456 -6.12 -10.69 58.52
C VAL A 456 -5.64 -9.48 57.72
N ALA A 457 -4.89 -8.56 58.34
CA ALA A 457 -4.35 -7.38 57.67
C ALA A 457 -3.32 -7.76 56.58
N ASP A 458 -2.52 -8.80 56.79
CA ASP A 458 -1.57 -9.31 55.79
C ASP A 458 -2.28 -9.94 54.59
N ASN A 459 -3.31 -10.75 54.83
CA ASN A 459 -4.12 -11.32 53.75
C ASN A 459 -4.81 -10.23 52.93
N ASN A 460 -5.47 -9.26 53.59
CA ASN A 460 -6.11 -8.14 52.90
C ASN A 460 -5.12 -7.33 52.04
N ALA A 461 -3.92 -7.06 52.56
CA ALA A 461 -2.88 -6.37 51.78
C ALA A 461 -2.44 -7.19 50.55
N ARG A 462 -2.30 -8.52 50.68
CA ARG A 462 -1.96 -9.41 49.56
C ARG A 462 -3.06 -9.50 48.51
N ASP A 463 -4.33 -9.54 48.94
CA ASP A 463 -5.47 -9.58 48.03
C ASP A 463 -5.56 -8.29 47.20
N LEU A 464 -5.37 -7.13 47.83
CA LEU A 464 -5.31 -5.83 47.15
C LEU A 464 -4.10 -5.72 46.20
N GLU A 465 -2.93 -6.25 46.60
CA GLU A 465 -1.77 -6.34 45.71
C GLU A 465 -2.05 -7.23 44.48
N GLY A 466 -2.77 -8.33 44.65
CA GLY A 466 -3.19 -9.23 43.56
C GLY A 466 -4.11 -8.52 42.57
N LEU A 467 -5.18 -7.90 43.08
CA LEU A 467 -6.10 -7.07 42.29
C LEU A 467 -5.37 -5.92 41.57
N GLY A 468 -4.37 -5.32 42.22
CA GLY A 468 -3.56 -4.25 41.65
C GLY A 468 -2.76 -4.70 40.43
N ARG A 469 -2.19 -5.91 40.49
CA ARG A 469 -1.46 -6.49 39.35
C ARG A 469 -2.38 -6.80 38.18
N GLU A 470 -3.57 -7.34 38.46
CA GLU A 470 -4.57 -7.66 37.44
C GLU A 470 -5.07 -6.39 36.74
N LEU A 471 -5.51 -5.38 37.49
CA LEU A 471 -5.94 -4.10 36.93
C LEU A 471 -4.82 -3.38 36.18
N SER A 472 -3.57 -3.47 36.65
CA SER A 472 -2.42 -2.91 35.93
C SER A 472 -2.22 -3.59 34.57
N ARG A 473 -2.35 -4.93 34.50
CA ARG A 473 -2.28 -5.67 33.25
C ARG A 473 -3.43 -5.29 32.31
N GLU A 474 -4.65 -5.19 32.83
CA GLU A 474 -5.81 -4.78 32.03
C GLU A 474 -5.69 -3.34 31.51
N ALA A 475 -5.11 -2.42 32.30
CA ALA A 475 -4.85 -1.04 31.87
C ALA A 475 -3.79 -1.00 30.75
N GLU A 476 -2.73 -1.81 30.87
CA GLU A 476 -1.71 -1.96 29.83
C GLU A 476 -2.31 -2.53 28.53
N GLU A 477 -3.15 -3.57 28.62
CA GLU A 477 -3.86 -4.14 27.47
C GLU A 477 -4.82 -3.11 26.82
N ALA A 478 -5.50 -2.29 27.62
CA ALA A 478 -6.33 -1.19 27.12
C ALA A 478 -5.49 -0.11 26.41
N SER A 479 -4.30 0.21 26.94
CA SER A 479 -3.35 1.15 26.31
C SER A 479 -2.88 0.62 24.96
N GLN A 480 -2.50 -0.65 24.89
CA GLN A 480 -2.08 -1.28 23.63
C GLN A 480 -3.20 -1.31 22.60
N ARG A 481 -4.45 -1.54 23.02
CA ARG A 481 -5.62 -1.47 22.12
C ARG A 481 -5.84 -0.04 21.59
N ARG A 482 -5.72 0.99 22.44
CA ARG A 482 -5.76 2.39 21.99
C ARG A 482 -4.69 2.65 20.93
N ASP A 483 -3.44 2.27 21.19
CA ASP A 483 -2.34 2.48 20.24
C ASP A 483 -2.56 1.76 18.90
N GLN A 484 -3.17 0.57 18.92
CA GLN A 484 -3.56 -0.14 17.71
C GLN A 484 -4.64 0.61 16.92
N TYR A 485 -5.67 1.14 17.60
CA TYR A 485 -6.70 1.95 16.94
C TYR A 485 -6.14 3.29 16.41
N GLU A 486 -5.21 3.94 17.13
CA GLU A 486 -4.54 5.14 16.64
C GLU A 486 -3.74 4.88 15.35
N ARG A 487 -3.05 3.74 15.28
CA ARG A 487 -2.38 3.32 14.03
C ARG A 487 -3.39 3.07 12.91
N ALA A 488 -4.52 2.42 13.21
CA ALA A 488 -5.58 2.19 12.23
C ALA A 488 -6.18 3.51 11.70
N VAL A 489 -6.29 4.54 12.55
CA VAL A 489 -6.70 5.90 12.12
C VAL A 489 -5.67 6.49 11.14
N GLU A 490 -4.38 6.36 11.42
CA GLU A 490 -3.34 6.89 10.53
C GLU A 490 -3.31 6.15 9.19
N ASP A 491 -3.46 4.83 9.21
CA ASP A 491 -3.59 4.01 7.99
C ASP A 491 -4.82 4.41 7.17
N ALA A 492 -5.97 4.62 7.83
CA ALA A 492 -7.19 5.09 7.18
C ALA A 492 -7.01 6.49 6.57
N LYS A 493 -6.34 7.42 7.27
CA LYS A 493 -6.02 8.76 6.73
C LYS A 493 -5.09 8.69 5.52
N ASN A 494 -4.10 7.81 5.54
CA ASN A 494 -3.22 7.57 4.40
C ASN A 494 -4.01 6.99 3.21
N SER A 495 -4.98 6.12 3.49
CA SER A 495 -5.95 5.58 2.52
C SER A 495 -6.78 6.68 1.85
N VAL A 496 -7.23 7.69 2.62
CA VAL A 496 -7.95 8.88 2.10
C VAL A 496 -7.02 9.71 1.21
N ARG A 497 -5.82 10.05 1.68
CA ARG A 497 -4.84 10.82 0.88
C ARG A 497 -4.49 10.15 -0.44
N ALA A 498 -4.35 8.82 -0.44
CA ALA A 498 -4.10 8.06 -1.66
C ALA A 498 -5.27 8.18 -2.65
N ARG A 499 -6.52 8.13 -2.16
CA ARG A 499 -7.72 8.30 -2.99
C ARG A 499 -7.92 9.74 -3.46
N GLU A 500 -7.54 10.74 -2.67
CA GLU A 500 -7.50 12.14 -3.09
C GLU A 500 -6.56 12.34 -4.31
N GLN A 501 -5.36 11.76 -4.25
CA GLN A 501 -4.42 11.81 -5.37
C GLN A 501 -4.97 11.10 -6.62
N GLN A 502 -5.66 9.97 -6.45
CA GLN A 502 -6.35 9.28 -7.55
C GLN A 502 -7.49 10.14 -8.12
N LEU A 503 -8.26 10.82 -7.28
CA LEU A 503 -9.35 11.69 -7.70
C LEU A 503 -8.83 12.86 -8.52
N ASP A 504 -7.74 13.49 -8.08
CA ASP A 504 -7.08 14.56 -8.82
C ASP A 504 -6.53 14.07 -10.16
N GLY A 505 -5.95 12.87 -10.20
CA GLY A 505 -5.52 12.21 -11.43
C GLY A 505 -6.67 11.98 -12.41
N ALA A 506 -7.80 11.46 -11.92
CA ALA A 506 -8.99 11.21 -12.72
C ALA A 506 -9.61 12.51 -13.25
N LYS A 507 -9.66 13.57 -12.43
CA LYS A 507 -10.14 14.90 -12.88
C LYS A 507 -9.26 15.48 -13.98
N ARG A 508 -7.94 15.41 -13.83
CA ARG A 508 -7.00 15.85 -14.89
C ARG A 508 -7.22 15.08 -16.20
N GLN A 509 -7.51 13.78 -16.11
CA GLN A 509 -7.83 12.98 -17.29
C GLN A 509 -9.13 13.46 -17.97
N VAL A 510 -10.16 13.84 -17.21
CA VAL A 510 -11.37 14.45 -17.75
C VAL A 510 -11.04 15.77 -18.44
N ASP A 511 -10.31 16.67 -17.78
CA ASP A 511 -9.93 17.98 -18.34
C ASP A 511 -9.13 17.84 -19.65
N GLU A 512 -8.16 16.92 -19.69
CA GLU A 512 -7.37 16.62 -20.89
C GLU A 512 -8.26 16.14 -22.04
N ARG A 513 -9.17 15.19 -21.78
CA ARG A 513 -10.08 14.64 -22.78
C ARG A 513 -11.10 15.67 -23.26
N GLU A 514 -11.60 16.50 -22.36
CA GLU A 514 -12.53 17.57 -22.70
C GLU A 514 -11.86 18.64 -23.56
N SER A 515 -10.60 19.00 -23.24
CA SER A 515 -9.79 19.89 -24.07
C SER A 515 -9.61 19.34 -25.48
N MET A 516 -9.27 18.05 -25.61
CA MET A 516 -9.15 17.38 -26.92
C MET A 516 -10.47 17.37 -27.70
N ALA A 517 -11.60 17.13 -27.03
CA ALA A 517 -12.91 17.17 -27.67
C ALA A 517 -13.26 18.58 -28.15
N ARG A 518 -13.02 19.60 -27.31
CA ARG A 518 -13.22 21.02 -27.66
C ARG A 518 -12.32 21.46 -28.82
N GLN A 519 -11.07 20.99 -28.85
CA GLN A 519 -10.16 21.28 -29.96
C GLN A 519 -10.72 20.73 -31.28
N LYS A 520 -11.12 19.45 -31.32
CA LYS A 520 -11.71 18.85 -32.53
C LYS A 520 -13.01 19.53 -32.96
N GLU A 521 -13.84 19.96 -32.01
CA GLU A 521 -15.06 20.73 -32.29
C GLU A 521 -14.74 22.09 -32.92
N SER A 522 -13.71 22.79 -32.41
CA SER A 522 -13.23 24.03 -32.99
C SER A 522 -12.66 23.82 -34.40
N GLU A 523 -11.91 22.75 -34.62
CA GLU A 523 -11.39 22.36 -35.94
C GLU A 523 -12.54 22.09 -36.93
N LEU A 524 -13.60 21.39 -36.49
CA LEU A 524 -14.80 21.14 -37.29
C LEU A 524 -15.52 22.44 -37.66
N GLU A 525 -15.68 23.37 -36.72
CA GLU A 525 -16.28 24.68 -36.98
C GLU A 525 -15.44 25.50 -37.97
N GLU A 526 -14.12 25.47 -37.85
CA GLU A 526 -13.21 26.16 -38.77
C GLU A 526 -13.29 25.55 -40.17
N GLN A 527 -13.25 24.22 -40.29
CA GLN A 527 -13.40 23.52 -41.58
C GLN A 527 -14.73 23.86 -42.26
N ARG A 528 -15.84 23.92 -41.51
CA ARG A 528 -17.14 24.33 -42.04
C ARG A 528 -17.13 25.76 -42.58
N LYS A 529 -16.55 26.71 -41.83
CA LYS A 529 -16.42 28.11 -42.28
C LYS A 529 -15.56 28.22 -43.54
N GLN A 530 -14.44 27.50 -43.60
CA GLN A 530 -13.58 27.46 -44.78
C GLN A 530 -14.32 26.84 -45.99
N ARG A 531 -15.06 25.74 -45.77
CA ARG A 531 -15.83 25.05 -46.81
C ARG A 531 -16.99 25.88 -47.35
N GLU A 532 -17.66 26.69 -46.51
CA GLU A 532 -18.67 27.67 -46.92
C GLU A 532 -18.08 28.69 -47.90
N LEU A 533 -16.93 29.29 -47.55
CA LEU A 533 -16.22 30.26 -48.40
C LEU A 533 -15.79 29.64 -49.74
N VAL A 534 -15.23 28.43 -49.71
CA VAL A 534 -14.82 27.71 -50.93
C VAL A 534 -16.05 27.37 -51.78
N SER A 535 -17.16 26.95 -51.17
CA SER A 535 -18.40 26.62 -51.89
C SER A 535 -18.96 27.80 -52.66
N GLN A 536 -18.92 29.01 -52.10
CA GLN A 536 -19.34 30.23 -52.81
C GLN A 536 -18.48 30.50 -54.04
N HIS A 537 -17.18 30.29 -53.94
CA HIS A 537 -16.26 30.47 -55.07
C HIS A 537 -16.45 29.40 -56.16
N GLU A 538 -16.61 28.14 -55.77
CA GLU A 538 -16.85 27.03 -56.69
C GLU A 538 -18.13 27.21 -57.52
N LEU A 539 -19.23 27.69 -56.91
CA LEU A 539 -20.48 27.96 -57.63
C LEU A 539 -20.27 28.96 -58.77
N ALA A 540 -19.52 30.04 -58.52
CA ALA A 540 -19.21 31.04 -59.54
C ALA A 540 -18.35 30.46 -60.68
N LEU A 541 -17.39 29.58 -60.36
CA LEU A 541 -16.55 28.91 -61.36
C LEU A 541 -17.36 27.93 -62.23
N ILE A 542 -18.27 27.17 -61.61
CA ILE A 542 -19.16 26.23 -62.33
C ILE A 542 -20.10 26.99 -63.26
N GLU A 543 -20.73 28.07 -62.79
CA GLU A 543 -21.60 28.91 -63.62
C GLU A 543 -20.85 29.46 -64.84
N GLN A 544 -19.61 29.91 -64.65
CA GLN A 544 -18.74 30.36 -65.73
C GLN A 544 -18.40 29.22 -66.72
N GLU A 545 -18.09 28.01 -66.22
CA GLU A 545 -17.81 26.85 -67.07
C GLU A 545 -19.03 26.48 -67.92
N LEU A 546 -20.22 26.38 -67.32
CA LEU A 546 -21.47 26.08 -68.01
C LEU A 546 -21.75 27.10 -69.12
N ARG A 547 -21.62 28.39 -68.81
CA ARG A 547 -21.83 29.48 -69.79
C ARG A 547 -20.84 29.40 -70.96
N LEU A 548 -19.55 29.16 -70.69
CA LEU A 548 -18.55 29.03 -71.75
C LEU A 548 -18.79 27.80 -72.62
N ARG A 549 -19.31 26.71 -72.04
CA ARG A 549 -19.67 25.50 -72.78
C ARG A 549 -20.84 25.73 -73.71
N GLU A 550 -21.91 26.32 -73.22
CA GLU A 550 -23.06 26.68 -74.06
C GLU A 550 -22.66 27.62 -75.22
N GLN A 551 -21.78 28.59 -74.96
CA GLN A 551 -21.22 29.44 -76.01
C GLN A 551 -20.42 28.65 -77.04
N ARG A 552 -19.63 27.66 -76.60
CA ARG A 552 -18.84 26.81 -77.49
C ARG A 552 -19.72 25.91 -78.33
N ASP A 553 -20.74 25.30 -77.75
CA ASP A 553 -21.71 24.45 -78.45
C ASP A 553 -22.44 25.26 -79.52
N SER A 554 -22.89 26.48 -79.21
CA SER A 554 -23.51 27.37 -80.20
C SER A 554 -22.57 27.77 -81.35
N LEU A 555 -21.27 27.88 -81.10
CA LEU A 555 -20.27 28.14 -82.13
C LEU A 555 -20.00 26.90 -82.98
N GLU A 556 -19.88 25.72 -82.36
CA GLU A 556 -19.71 24.44 -83.05
C GLU A 556 -20.92 24.12 -83.95
N GLU A 557 -22.15 24.40 -83.50
CA GLU A 557 -23.36 24.30 -84.33
C GLU A 557 -23.35 25.26 -85.53
N ARG A 558 -22.91 26.50 -85.33
CA ARG A 558 -22.77 27.46 -86.44
C ARG A 558 -21.69 27.03 -87.42
N GLU A 559 -20.55 26.54 -86.93
CA GLU A 559 -19.46 26.05 -87.77
C GLU A 559 -19.90 24.83 -88.58
N THR A 560 -20.54 23.85 -87.96
CA THR A 560 -21.07 22.66 -88.66
C THR A 560 -22.12 23.03 -89.70
N LYS A 561 -23.01 23.98 -89.39
CA LYS A 561 -23.98 24.50 -90.37
C LYS A 561 -23.26 25.16 -91.55
N LEU A 562 -22.30 26.05 -91.29
CA LEU A 562 -21.50 26.72 -92.32
C LEU A 562 -20.70 25.71 -93.17
N MET A 563 -20.11 24.68 -92.55
CA MET A 563 -19.41 23.61 -93.24
C MET A 563 -20.35 22.78 -94.11
N SER A 564 -21.58 22.51 -93.65
CA SER A 564 -22.60 21.82 -94.45
C SER A 564 -23.06 22.67 -95.63
N GLU A 565 -23.25 23.98 -95.43
CA GLU A 565 -23.63 24.94 -96.47
C GLU A 565 -22.50 25.08 -97.50
N ALA A 566 -21.25 25.17 -97.05
CA ALA A 566 -20.07 25.17 -97.92
C ALA A 566 -19.92 23.86 -98.70
N SER A 567 -20.14 22.71 -98.05
CA SER A 567 -20.10 21.40 -98.71
C SER A 567 -21.22 21.23 -99.74
N SER A 568 -22.43 21.71 -99.42
CA SER A 568 -23.57 21.77 -100.34
C SER A 568 -23.30 22.70 -101.52
N PHE A 569 -22.74 23.88 -101.27
CA PHE A 569 -22.36 24.84 -102.32
C PHE A 569 -21.29 24.25 -103.26
N LEU A 570 -20.25 23.63 -102.72
CA LEU A 570 -19.21 22.96 -103.51
C LEU A 570 -19.75 21.73 -104.27
N GLY A 571 -20.67 20.97 -103.66
CA GLY A 571 -21.36 19.86 -104.30
C GLY A 571 -22.23 20.30 -105.47
N ASN A 572 -22.99 21.39 -105.31
CA ASN A 572 -23.81 21.98 -106.36
C ASN A 572 -22.96 22.54 -107.51
N LEU A 573 -21.82 23.18 -107.20
CA LEU A 573 -20.86 23.66 -108.21
C LEU A 573 -20.28 22.49 -109.04
N ARG A 574 -19.95 21.37 -108.38
CA ARG A 574 -19.46 20.15 -109.04
C ARG A 574 -20.52 19.52 -109.95
N SER A 575 -21.79 19.52 -109.52
CA SER A 575 -22.92 19.01 -110.30
C SER A 575 -23.19 19.87 -111.55
N GLN A 576 -23.15 21.20 -111.42
CA GLN A 576 -23.29 22.12 -112.57
C GLN A 576 -22.17 21.95 -113.60
N LEU A 577 -20.94 21.64 -113.17
CA LEU A 577 -19.82 21.37 -114.07
C LEU A 577 -19.88 19.98 -114.74
N GLN A 578 -20.61 19.01 -114.18
CA GLN A 578 -20.77 17.66 -114.77
C GLN A 578 -22.06 17.50 -115.60
N GLY A 579 -23.11 18.28 -115.33
CA GLY A 579 -24.34 18.33 -116.16
C GLY A 579 -24.18 19.09 -117.47
N GLY A 580 -23.03 19.73 -117.69
CA GLY A 580 -22.66 20.45 -118.90
C GLY A 580 -21.67 19.68 -119.78
N ARG A 581 -22.06 18.51 -120.31
CA ARG A 581 -21.47 17.99 -121.55
C ARG A 581 -22.61 17.57 -122.50
N PRO A 582 -22.47 17.92 -123.80
CA PRO A 582 -23.56 18.13 -124.76
C PRO A 582 -24.36 16.87 -125.13
#